data_AF-A0A1F4Q1D2-F1
#
_entry.id   AF-A0A1F4Q1D2-F1
#
_cell.length_a   1.000
_cell.length_b   1.000
_cell.length_c   1.000
_cell.angle_alpha   90.00
_cell.angle_beta   90.00
_cell.angle_gamma   90.00
#
_symmetry.space_group_name_H-M   'P 1'
#
loop_
_entity.id
_entity.type
_entity.pdbx_description
1 polymer ?
#
loop_
_entity_poly.entity_id
_entity_poly.type
_entity_poly.pdbx_seq_one_letter_code
_entity_poly.pdbx_strand_id
1 'polypeptide(L)'
;MTKHKKLQSWIRECAELCKPDKIVWCDGSEEEKARLEKEAFKSGELIQLNKKKLPGCVYHHTSVNDVARTEHLTYICAKNKRDAGPTNNWLAPHEGYRRASEIFKNSMRGRTMYVIPFSMGPVGSPFSKIGVELTDSIYVVLNMRIMARMGKVVLDLLEKTRGDFTKCLHSKADLDVNRRLILHFPEDNAIWSVGSGYGGNVLLGKKCLSLRIGSYLGEKEGWLAEHMLIMGVEDPSGRVDYIAAAFPSACGKTNLAMLLPPEGLKRKGYRIWTVGDDIAWMRIDTDGKLWAVNPEYGLFGVAPGTNSKTNPNLIKAIEKNTIYTNVLLKKDKTVWWEGGDGVVPKDGTNWQGNPWRPGELDENREPILGAHPNSRFTVPILNVPSVTNRIDHHHGVPIAAIIFGGRRAHLAPLVYESFNWQHGVFVGATMASERTAAQVGKQGEVRRDPMAMLPFCGYNMGDYFKHWLALGKKMTPPPKIFNVNWFRKDNGDFLWPGFGENLRVLEWIISRCKNEVEGVKTPIGYLPHENDIDMTGLRSPREHMRKLLAINHKDWREEAESIGEFFNSFGKDLPKEMKHELNALEKRLR
;
A
#
# COMPACT_ATOMS: atom_id res chain seq x y z
N MET A 1 4.87 16.64 29.58
CA MET A 1 3.46 16.30 29.33
C MET A 1 2.81 17.47 28.62
N THR A 2 2.03 17.19 27.58
CA THR A 2 1.64 18.20 26.58
C THR A 2 0.76 19.31 27.12
N LYS A 3 0.83 20.52 26.53
CA LYS A 3 -0.11 21.63 26.81
C LYS A 3 -1.29 21.67 25.83
N HIS A 4 -1.41 20.68 24.93
CA HIS A 4 -2.45 20.66 23.90
C HIS A 4 -3.83 20.23 24.46
N LYS A 5 -4.67 21.20 24.81
CA LYS A 5 -5.96 20.99 25.51
C LYS A 5 -6.90 20.00 24.80
N LYS A 6 -7.07 20.11 23.47
CA LYS A 6 -7.94 19.21 22.69
C LYS A 6 -7.47 17.75 22.79
N LEU A 7 -6.15 17.54 22.76
CA LEU A 7 -5.55 16.21 22.84
C LEU A 7 -5.75 15.62 24.25
N GLN A 8 -5.49 16.41 25.29
CA GLN A 8 -5.71 15.99 26.67
C GLN A 8 -7.18 15.63 26.95
N SER A 9 -8.14 16.40 26.43
CA SER A 9 -9.57 16.09 26.59
C SER A 9 -9.90 14.75 25.95
N TRP A 10 -9.53 14.57 24.69
CA TRP A 10 -9.80 13.35 23.95
C TRP A 10 -9.16 12.10 24.58
N ILE A 11 -7.91 12.20 25.06
CA ILE A 11 -7.27 11.08 25.79
C ILE A 11 -8.04 10.74 27.06
N ARG A 12 -8.50 11.74 27.83
CA ARG A 12 -9.30 11.49 29.04
C ARG A 12 -10.64 10.83 28.72
N GLU A 13 -11.32 11.27 27.66
CA GLU A 13 -12.57 10.67 27.19
C GLU A 13 -12.36 9.20 26.80
N CYS A 14 -11.32 8.89 26.03
CA CYS A 14 -10.98 7.51 25.66
C CYS A 14 -10.54 6.66 26.86
N ALA A 15 -9.76 7.22 27.79
CA ALA A 15 -9.37 6.51 29.01
C ALA A 15 -10.57 6.21 29.92
N GLU A 16 -11.55 7.11 30.00
CA GLU A 16 -12.78 6.89 30.75
C GLU A 16 -13.63 5.77 30.12
N LEU A 17 -13.70 5.71 28.79
CA LEU A 17 -14.38 4.63 28.07
C LEU A 17 -13.67 3.28 28.26
N CYS A 18 -12.35 3.25 28.04
CA CYS A 18 -11.58 2.01 27.96
C CYS A 18 -11.08 1.48 29.31
N LYS A 19 -10.98 2.33 30.33
CA LYS A 19 -10.49 2.04 31.69
C LYS A 19 -9.12 1.33 31.74
N PRO A 20 -8.04 1.91 31.17
CA PRO A 20 -6.69 1.38 31.32
C PRO A 20 -6.16 1.55 32.75
N ASP A 21 -5.23 0.69 33.16
CA ASP A 21 -4.58 0.78 34.47
C ASP A 21 -3.53 1.91 34.53
N LYS A 22 -2.89 2.18 33.40
CA LYS A 22 -1.90 3.25 33.24
C LYS A 22 -1.94 3.84 31.84
N ILE A 23 -1.61 5.12 31.73
CA ILE A 23 -1.43 5.82 30.44
C ILE A 23 0.07 6.11 30.26
N VAL A 24 0.63 5.69 29.13
CA VAL A 24 2.05 5.88 28.80
C VAL A 24 2.17 6.68 27.50
N TRP A 25 2.91 7.77 27.53
CA TRP A 25 3.19 8.58 26.34
C TRP A 25 4.42 8.04 25.64
N CYS A 26 4.27 7.72 24.35
CA CYS A 26 5.38 7.24 23.56
C CYS A 26 6.25 8.39 23.05
N ASP A 27 7.54 8.34 23.33
CA ASP A 27 8.49 9.39 22.93
C ASP A 27 9.32 9.03 21.68
N GLY A 28 9.31 7.76 21.26
CA GLY A 28 10.02 7.27 20.07
C GLY A 28 11.50 6.92 20.28
N SER A 29 12.04 7.11 21.49
CA SER A 29 13.44 6.88 21.83
C SER A 29 13.87 5.40 21.71
N GLU A 30 15.18 5.15 21.65
CA GLU A 30 15.71 3.78 21.70
C GLU A 30 15.57 3.20 23.12
N GLU A 31 15.63 4.03 24.16
CA GLU A 31 15.39 3.64 25.56
C GLU A 31 13.95 3.15 25.75
N GLU A 32 12.97 3.87 25.19
CA GLU A 32 11.58 3.44 25.15
C GLU A 32 11.43 2.09 24.45
N LYS A 33 12.00 1.96 23.24
CA LYS A 33 11.96 0.71 22.48
C LYS A 33 12.52 -0.45 23.30
N ALA A 34 13.71 -0.30 23.88
CA ALA A 34 14.35 -1.34 24.67
C ALA A 34 13.51 -1.74 25.91
N ARG A 35 12.87 -0.76 26.57
CA ARG A 35 11.96 -1.00 27.69
C ARG A 35 10.73 -1.79 27.26
N LEU A 36 10.09 -1.40 26.15
CA LEU A 36 8.91 -2.06 25.61
C LEU A 36 9.20 -3.47 25.11
N GLU A 37 10.33 -3.67 24.42
CA GLU A 37 10.78 -5.01 24.00
C GLU A 37 11.00 -5.92 25.21
N LYS A 38 11.66 -5.43 26.27
CA LYS A 38 11.85 -6.19 27.52
C LYS A 38 10.52 -6.59 28.15
N GLU A 39 9.54 -5.67 28.18
CA GLU A 39 8.19 -5.94 28.67
C GLU A 39 7.48 -6.99 27.82
N ALA A 40 7.54 -6.87 26.50
CA ALA A 40 6.93 -7.80 25.56
C ALA A 40 7.58 -9.21 25.56
N PHE A 41 8.89 -9.30 25.74
CA PHE A 41 9.57 -10.59 25.91
C PHE A 41 9.17 -11.26 27.22
N LYS A 42 8.98 -10.48 28.30
CA LYS A 42 8.54 -11.01 29.60
C LYS A 42 7.09 -11.50 29.55
N SER A 43 6.21 -10.81 28.83
CA SER A 43 4.81 -11.20 28.68
C SER A 43 4.59 -12.32 27.65
N GLY A 44 5.56 -12.56 26.77
CA GLY A 44 5.44 -13.49 25.65
C GLY A 44 4.74 -12.91 24.43
N GLU A 45 4.36 -11.62 24.43
CA GLU A 45 3.82 -10.94 23.24
C GLU A 45 4.85 -10.92 22.10
N LEU A 46 6.14 -10.82 22.42
CA LEU A 46 7.24 -10.93 21.46
C LEU A 46 8.25 -12.02 21.84
N ILE A 47 8.90 -12.57 20.83
CA ILE A 47 10.02 -13.49 20.97
C ILE A 47 11.28 -12.82 20.41
N GLN A 48 12.35 -12.81 21.21
CA GLN A 48 13.65 -12.34 20.74
C GLN A 48 14.25 -13.33 19.74
N LEU A 49 14.61 -12.85 18.55
CA LEU A 49 15.31 -13.65 17.54
C LEU A 49 16.82 -13.69 17.79
N ASN A 50 17.52 -14.51 17.01
CA ASN A 50 18.95 -14.73 17.11
C ASN A 50 19.73 -13.44 16.85
N LYS A 51 20.26 -12.81 17.91
CA LYS A 51 20.97 -11.52 17.83
C LYS A 51 22.18 -11.51 16.88
N LYS A 52 22.85 -12.65 16.69
CA LYS A 52 24.03 -12.73 15.81
C LYS A 52 23.64 -12.79 14.34
N LYS A 53 22.56 -13.51 14.03
CA LYS A 53 22.09 -13.72 12.64
C LYS A 53 21.05 -12.69 12.18
N LEU A 54 20.24 -12.18 13.10
CA LEU A 54 19.13 -11.24 12.87
C LEU A 54 19.17 -10.13 13.94
N PRO A 55 20.19 -9.26 13.96
CA PRO A 55 20.38 -8.27 15.00
C PRO A 55 19.21 -7.29 15.10
N GLY A 56 18.69 -7.10 16.31
CA GLY A 56 17.55 -6.22 16.58
C GLY A 56 16.21 -6.72 16.02
N CYS A 57 16.15 -7.92 15.45
CA CYS A 57 14.90 -8.49 14.99
C CYS A 57 14.14 -9.19 16.12
N VAL A 58 12.82 -9.14 16.02
CA VAL A 58 11.89 -9.79 16.95
C VAL A 58 10.80 -10.51 16.18
N TYR A 59 10.14 -11.45 16.84
CA TYR A 59 9.06 -12.23 16.28
C TYR A 59 7.77 -12.03 17.08
N HIS A 60 6.67 -11.86 16.36
CA HIS A 60 5.32 -11.77 16.90
C HIS A 60 4.46 -12.90 16.32
N HIS A 61 3.60 -13.45 17.17
CA HIS A 61 2.66 -14.49 16.80
C HIS A 61 1.25 -13.99 17.09
N THR A 62 0.36 -14.06 16.11
CA THR A 62 -0.99 -13.50 16.27
C THR A 62 -1.97 -14.60 16.65
N SER A 63 -3.16 -14.19 17.11
CA SER A 63 -4.28 -15.13 17.21
C SER A 63 -4.60 -15.70 15.82
N VAL A 64 -4.93 -17.00 15.77
CA VAL A 64 -5.24 -17.72 14.53
C VAL A 64 -6.46 -17.17 13.79
N ASN A 65 -7.38 -16.51 14.52
CA ASN A 65 -8.57 -15.85 13.96
C ASN A 65 -8.31 -14.38 13.54
N ASP A 66 -7.06 -13.91 13.59
CA ASP A 66 -6.70 -12.53 13.28
C ASP A 66 -5.37 -12.44 12.52
N VAL A 67 -5.43 -12.79 11.24
CA VAL A 67 -4.24 -12.97 10.37
C VAL A 67 -4.29 -12.13 9.09
N ALA A 68 -5.35 -11.36 8.90
CA ALA A 68 -5.59 -10.56 7.71
C ALA A 68 -6.54 -9.38 7.98
N ARG A 69 -6.64 -8.48 6.98
CA ARG A 69 -7.66 -7.43 7.01
C ARG A 69 -9.04 -8.03 6.84
N THR A 70 -10.03 -7.45 7.50
CA THR A 70 -11.43 -7.89 7.43
C THR A 70 -12.26 -6.86 6.66
N GLU A 71 -12.23 -6.94 5.33
CA GLU A 71 -12.88 -5.94 4.46
C GLU A 71 -14.39 -5.81 4.74
N HIS A 72 -15.08 -6.93 5.01
CA HIS A 72 -16.50 -6.95 5.37
C HIS A 72 -16.82 -6.34 6.74
N LEU A 73 -15.82 -6.14 7.62
CA LEU A 73 -15.93 -5.48 8.92
C LEU A 73 -15.31 -4.07 8.93
N THR A 74 -14.94 -3.58 7.75
CA THR A 74 -14.36 -2.26 7.54
C THR A 74 -15.43 -1.34 6.98
N TYR A 75 -15.70 -0.21 7.66
CA TYR A 75 -16.79 0.70 7.32
C TYR A 75 -16.31 2.14 7.12
N ILE A 76 -17.00 2.84 6.21
CA ILE A 76 -16.98 4.30 6.07
C ILE A 76 -18.27 4.84 6.70
N CYS A 77 -18.12 5.56 7.80
CA CYS A 77 -19.19 6.17 8.57
C CYS A 77 -19.34 7.64 8.17
N ALA A 78 -19.73 7.88 6.92
CA ALA A 78 -20.09 9.21 6.43
C ALA A 78 -21.52 9.58 6.85
N LYS A 79 -21.84 10.88 6.95
CA LYS A 79 -23.17 11.36 7.37
C LYS A 79 -24.29 10.81 6.48
N ASN A 80 -24.09 10.81 5.16
CA ASN A 80 -25.03 10.21 4.22
C ASN A 80 -24.45 8.94 3.60
N LYS A 81 -25.30 7.93 3.37
CA LYS A 81 -24.91 6.67 2.70
C LYS A 81 -24.30 6.91 1.31
N ARG A 82 -24.82 7.90 0.57
CA ARG A 82 -24.32 8.27 -0.76
C ARG A 82 -22.87 8.76 -0.72
N ASP A 83 -22.43 9.37 0.37
CA ASP A 83 -21.07 9.93 0.47
C ASP A 83 -20.02 8.84 0.72
N ALA A 84 -20.41 7.64 1.19
CA ALA A 84 -19.56 6.46 1.15
C ALA A 84 -19.55 5.80 -0.24
N GLY A 85 -20.69 5.82 -0.94
CA GLY A 85 -20.83 5.30 -2.30
C GLY A 85 -20.97 3.77 -2.38
N PRO A 86 -21.10 3.22 -3.60
CA PRO A 86 -21.42 1.81 -3.82
C PRO A 86 -20.25 0.85 -3.54
N THR A 87 -19.02 1.36 -3.42
CA THR A 87 -17.81 0.55 -3.23
C THR A 87 -17.43 0.34 -1.77
N ASN A 88 -18.12 1.00 -0.84
CA ASN A 88 -17.81 0.99 0.59
C ASN A 88 -18.94 0.36 1.41
N ASN A 89 -18.57 -0.35 2.48
CA ASN A 89 -19.55 -0.68 3.50
C ASN A 89 -19.87 0.59 4.30
N TRP A 90 -21.14 1.01 4.27
CA TRP A 90 -21.59 2.17 5.00
C TRP A 90 -22.28 1.77 6.30
N LEU A 91 -22.01 2.53 7.36
CA LEU A 91 -22.72 2.46 8.63
C LEU A 91 -22.99 3.88 9.12
N ALA A 92 -24.20 4.16 9.62
CA ALA A 92 -24.51 5.48 10.15
C ALA A 92 -23.52 5.86 11.29
N PRO A 93 -23.01 7.10 11.37
CA PRO A 93 -21.99 7.47 12.34
C PRO A 93 -22.37 7.17 13.80
N HIS A 94 -23.60 7.54 14.20
CA HIS A 94 -24.08 7.30 15.56
C HIS A 94 -24.12 5.80 15.91
N GLU A 95 -24.48 4.95 14.96
CA GLU A 95 -24.53 3.50 15.13
C GLU A 95 -23.12 2.91 15.20
N GLY A 96 -22.20 3.40 14.37
CA GLY A 96 -20.78 3.03 14.43
C GLY A 96 -20.17 3.34 15.79
N TYR A 97 -20.36 4.56 16.29
CA TYR A 97 -19.90 4.95 17.62
C TYR A 97 -20.55 4.13 18.73
N ARG A 98 -21.87 3.88 18.68
CA ARG A 98 -22.59 3.07 19.68
C ARG A 98 -22.02 1.65 19.75
N ARG A 99 -22.00 0.93 18.62
CA ARG A 99 -21.53 -0.46 18.54
C ARG A 99 -20.08 -0.60 19.00
N ALA A 100 -19.20 0.28 18.54
CA ALA A 100 -17.80 0.22 18.94
C ALA A 100 -17.61 0.59 20.42
N SER A 101 -18.33 1.59 20.94
CA SER A 101 -18.26 1.98 22.35
C SER A 101 -18.66 0.84 23.29
N GLU A 102 -19.64 0.02 22.92
CA GLU A 102 -20.04 -1.17 23.68
C GLU A 102 -18.90 -2.18 23.83
N ILE A 103 -18.03 -2.29 22.81
CA ILE A 103 -16.88 -3.21 22.84
C ILE A 103 -15.68 -2.55 23.52
N PHE A 104 -15.45 -1.25 23.31
CA PHE A 104 -14.38 -0.50 23.97
C PHE A 104 -14.61 -0.31 25.48
N LYS A 105 -15.86 -0.35 25.94
CA LYS A 105 -16.19 -0.15 27.35
C LYS A 105 -15.41 -1.13 28.22
N ASN A 106 -14.52 -0.60 29.06
CA ASN A 106 -13.62 -1.36 29.93
C ASN A 106 -12.61 -2.28 29.22
N SER A 107 -12.41 -2.16 27.91
CA SER A 107 -11.61 -3.12 27.11
C SER A 107 -10.12 -3.15 27.48
N MET A 108 -9.62 -2.09 28.15
CA MET A 108 -8.22 -1.94 28.53
C MET A 108 -7.96 -2.18 30.02
N ARG A 109 -8.94 -2.69 30.80
CA ARG A 109 -8.69 -3.06 32.20
C ARG A 109 -7.55 -4.09 32.30
N GLY A 110 -6.62 -3.90 33.23
CA GLY A 110 -5.44 -4.75 33.33
C GLY A 110 -4.35 -4.44 32.28
N ARG A 111 -4.54 -3.43 31.43
CA ARG A 111 -3.63 -3.07 30.33
C ARG A 111 -3.21 -1.61 30.39
N THR A 112 -2.13 -1.33 29.68
CA THR A 112 -1.62 0.02 29.45
C THR A 112 -2.33 0.64 28.27
N MET A 113 -2.74 1.89 28.35
CA MET A 113 -3.03 2.69 27.16
C MET A 113 -1.77 3.45 26.76
N TYR A 114 -1.22 3.11 25.59
CA TYR A 114 -0.13 3.82 24.96
C TYR A 114 -0.67 4.96 24.10
N VAL A 115 -0.09 6.14 24.24
CA VAL A 115 -0.36 7.32 23.42
C VAL A 115 0.76 7.46 22.41
N ILE A 116 0.48 7.28 21.13
CA ILE A 116 1.44 7.33 20.03
C ILE A 116 1.17 8.58 19.18
N PRO A 117 1.83 9.73 19.43
CA PRO A 117 1.82 10.84 18.48
C PRO A 117 2.65 10.45 17.25
N PHE A 118 2.09 10.56 16.05
CA PHE A 118 2.81 10.22 14.82
C PHE A 118 2.48 11.18 13.68
N SER A 119 3.44 11.32 12.77
CA SER A 119 3.31 12.07 11.53
C SER A 119 3.41 11.10 10.36
N MET A 120 2.39 11.14 9.51
CA MET A 120 2.44 10.57 8.18
C MET A 120 3.03 11.63 7.25
N GLY A 121 4.17 11.31 6.62
CA GLY A 121 4.99 12.24 5.85
C GLY A 121 6.06 12.95 6.71
N PRO A 122 6.97 13.72 6.09
CA PRO A 122 8.03 14.43 6.80
C PRO A 122 7.45 15.41 7.84
N VAL A 123 7.97 15.39 9.07
CA VAL A 123 7.40 16.17 10.18
C VAL A 123 7.42 17.66 9.84
N GLY A 124 6.26 18.32 9.91
CA GLY A 124 6.10 19.75 9.63
C GLY A 124 5.98 20.09 8.14
N SER A 125 6.05 19.11 7.25
CA SER A 125 5.77 19.29 5.82
C SER A 125 4.31 19.71 5.57
N PRO A 126 4.02 20.58 4.59
CA PRO A 126 2.66 20.83 4.14
C PRO A 126 1.99 19.58 3.53
N PHE A 127 2.78 18.56 3.19
CA PHE A 127 2.28 17.27 2.74
C PHE A 127 1.92 16.34 3.90
N SER A 128 2.38 16.63 5.12
CA SER A 128 2.19 15.74 6.26
C SER A 128 0.82 15.89 6.93
N LYS A 129 0.42 14.85 7.66
CA LYS A 129 -0.70 14.89 8.60
C LYS A 129 -0.26 14.27 9.92
N ILE A 130 -0.78 14.83 11.01
CA ILE A 130 -0.54 14.32 12.36
C ILE A 130 -1.72 13.44 12.76
N GLY A 131 -1.41 12.27 13.29
CA GLY A 131 -2.36 11.42 14.01
C GLY A 131 -1.89 11.19 15.43
N VAL A 132 -2.83 10.84 16.32
CA VAL A 132 -2.50 10.28 17.62
C VAL A 132 -3.25 8.96 17.76
N GLU A 133 -2.50 7.88 17.96
CA GLU A 133 -3.05 6.55 18.16
C GLU A 133 -3.02 6.15 19.64
N LEU A 134 -4.18 5.79 20.17
CA LEU A 134 -4.34 5.20 21.49
C LEU A 134 -4.48 3.69 21.35
N THR A 135 -3.62 2.90 21.99
CA THR A 135 -3.62 1.44 21.87
C THR A 135 -3.25 0.73 23.16
N ASP A 136 -3.73 -0.49 23.34
CA ASP A 136 -3.36 -1.40 24.43
C ASP A 136 -2.34 -2.50 24.03
N SER A 137 -1.63 -2.32 22.92
CA SER A 137 -0.68 -3.30 22.39
C SER A 137 0.74 -2.73 22.20
N ILE A 138 1.72 -3.40 22.80
CA ILE A 138 3.14 -3.08 22.61
C ILE A 138 3.57 -3.39 21.16
N TYR A 139 3.05 -4.47 20.58
CA TYR A 139 3.27 -4.81 19.17
C TYR A 139 2.89 -3.65 18.24
N VAL A 140 1.75 -2.99 18.49
CA VAL A 140 1.32 -1.83 17.70
C VAL A 140 2.29 -0.66 17.86
N VAL A 141 2.68 -0.32 19.10
CA VAL A 141 3.65 0.76 19.36
C VAL A 141 4.96 0.53 18.59
N LEU A 142 5.53 -0.68 18.68
CA LEU A 142 6.80 -1.01 18.04
C LEU A 142 6.70 -1.02 16.51
N ASN A 143 5.57 -1.45 15.94
CA ASN A 143 5.34 -1.35 14.49
C ASN A 143 5.14 0.10 14.05
N MET A 144 4.35 0.91 14.77
CA MET A 144 4.16 2.32 14.45
C MET A 144 5.46 3.13 14.53
N ARG A 145 6.38 2.72 15.41
CA ARG A 145 7.75 3.25 15.47
C ARG A 145 8.53 3.05 14.18
N ILE A 146 8.29 1.94 13.49
CA ILE A 146 8.92 1.65 12.21
C ILE A 146 8.14 2.32 11.06
N MET A 147 6.81 2.24 11.10
CA MET A 147 5.94 2.63 9.98
C MET A 147 5.69 4.12 9.85
N ALA A 148 5.90 4.91 10.92
CA ALA A 148 5.66 6.35 10.93
C ALA A 148 6.78 7.09 11.66
N ARG A 149 6.86 8.40 11.45
CA ARG A 149 7.68 9.29 12.27
C ARG A 149 6.89 9.56 13.54
N MET A 150 7.30 8.99 14.68
CA MET A 150 6.52 9.08 15.92
C MET A 150 7.28 9.68 17.09
N GLY A 151 6.54 10.08 18.12
CA GLY A 151 7.06 10.44 19.42
C GLY A 151 7.18 11.94 19.65
N LYS A 152 8.22 12.33 20.41
CA LYS A 152 8.36 13.68 20.95
C LYS A 152 8.37 14.78 19.89
N VAL A 153 9.05 14.54 18.76
CA VAL A 153 9.15 15.52 17.66
C VAL A 153 7.78 15.92 17.09
N VAL A 154 6.84 14.96 17.03
CA VAL A 154 5.47 15.19 16.56
C VAL A 154 4.65 15.90 17.62
N LEU A 155 4.80 15.50 18.88
CA LEU A 155 4.11 16.11 20.01
C LEU A 155 4.50 17.60 20.16
N ASP A 156 5.79 17.91 20.04
CA ASP A 156 6.31 19.28 20.10
C ASP A 156 5.75 20.14 18.95
N LEU A 157 5.64 19.58 17.74
CA LEU A 157 5.02 20.27 16.60
C LEU A 157 3.52 20.53 16.83
N LEU A 158 2.79 19.53 17.33
CA LEU A 158 1.37 19.65 17.63
C LEU A 158 1.12 20.71 18.71
N GLU A 159 1.98 20.78 19.73
CA GLU A 159 1.95 21.81 20.76
C GLU A 159 2.22 23.21 20.22
N LYS A 160 3.27 23.34 19.39
CA LYS A 160 3.68 24.61 18.80
C LYS A 160 2.58 25.19 17.90
N THR A 161 1.94 24.34 17.10
CA THR A 161 0.93 24.76 16.11
C THR A 161 -0.49 24.84 16.68
N ARG A 162 -0.76 24.16 17.80
CA ARG A 162 -2.12 23.90 18.29
C ARG A 162 -3.03 23.31 17.19
N GLY A 163 -2.43 22.56 16.28
CA GLY A 163 -3.07 22.02 15.08
C GLY A 163 -4.08 20.92 15.40
N ASP A 164 -4.91 20.60 14.41
CA ASP A 164 -5.76 19.42 14.48
C ASP A 164 -4.94 18.15 14.18
N PHE A 165 -5.48 17.01 14.62
CA PHE A 165 -4.87 15.70 14.46
C PHE A 165 -5.96 14.66 14.20
N THR A 166 -5.64 13.60 13.47
CA THR A 166 -6.54 12.45 13.32
C THR A 166 -6.61 11.66 14.62
N LYS A 167 -7.82 11.42 15.10
CA LYS A 167 -8.10 10.69 16.34
C LYS A 167 -8.16 9.20 16.07
N CYS A 168 -7.12 8.45 16.45
CA CYS A 168 -7.05 7.02 16.22
C CYS A 168 -7.21 6.26 17.55
N LEU A 169 -8.31 5.52 17.74
CA LEU A 169 -8.54 4.68 18.92
C LEU A 169 -8.48 3.20 18.53
N HIS A 170 -7.64 2.44 19.21
CA HIS A 170 -7.43 1.02 19.00
C HIS A 170 -7.47 0.23 20.31
N SER A 171 -8.11 -0.94 20.32
CA SER A 171 -8.00 -1.92 21.43
C SER A 171 -8.10 -3.35 20.90
N LYS A 172 -7.24 -4.23 21.42
CA LYS A 172 -7.34 -5.68 21.19
C LYS A 172 -8.67 -6.24 21.71
N ALA A 173 -9.20 -5.69 22.81
CA ALA A 173 -10.39 -6.17 23.50
C ALA A 173 -10.32 -7.69 23.74
N ASP A 174 -11.35 -8.44 23.34
CA ASP A 174 -11.43 -9.91 23.45
C ASP A 174 -10.94 -10.65 22.19
N LEU A 175 -10.57 -9.93 21.12
CA LEU A 175 -10.21 -10.49 19.80
C LEU A 175 -11.30 -11.38 19.17
N ASP A 176 -12.56 -11.24 19.58
CA ASP A 176 -13.69 -11.94 18.97
C ASP A 176 -13.95 -11.38 17.56
N VAL A 177 -13.81 -12.24 16.55
CA VAL A 177 -14.03 -11.89 15.15
C VAL A 177 -15.45 -11.38 14.90
N ASN A 178 -16.44 -11.84 15.65
CA ASN A 178 -17.84 -11.43 15.50
C ASN A 178 -18.11 -10.02 16.06
N ARG A 179 -17.20 -9.51 16.89
CA ARG A 179 -17.27 -8.19 17.52
C ARG A 179 -16.29 -7.21 16.88
N ARG A 180 -15.46 -7.66 15.94
CA ARG A 180 -14.43 -6.82 15.32
C ARG A 180 -15.04 -5.72 14.46
N LEU A 181 -14.56 -4.49 14.62
CA LEU A 181 -14.99 -3.33 13.84
C LEU A 181 -13.79 -2.46 13.48
N ILE A 182 -13.71 -2.04 12.21
CA ILE A 182 -12.74 -1.05 11.72
C ILE A 182 -13.54 0.10 11.08
N LEU A 183 -13.71 1.18 11.83
CA LEU A 183 -14.58 2.30 11.50
C LEU A 183 -13.78 3.55 11.16
N HIS A 184 -14.20 4.25 10.10
CA HIS A 184 -13.63 5.52 9.68
C HIS A 184 -14.74 6.56 9.68
N PHE A 185 -14.54 7.69 10.35
CA PHE A 185 -15.48 8.81 10.42
C PHE A 185 -14.84 10.00 9.71
N PRO A 186 -15.03 10.15 8.38
CA PRO A 186 -14.30 11.14 7.59
C PRO A 186 -14.51 12.57 8.08
N GLU A 187 -15.76 12.95 8.38
CA GLU A 187 -16.14 14.29 8.83
C GLU A 187 -15.61 14.63 10.24
N ASP A 188 -15.43 13.62 11.09
CA ASP A 188 -14.93 13.79 12.46
C ASP A 188 -13.41 13.64 12.57
N ASN A 189 -12.73 13.34 11.44
CA ASN A 189 -11.31 13.01 11.36
C ASN A 189 -10.91 11.95 12.40
N ALA A 190 -11.68 10.86 12.47
CA ALA A 190 -11.53 9.81 13.48
C ALA A 190 -11.51 8.40 12.89
N ILE A 191 -10.75 7.52 13.55
CA ILE A 191 -10.60 6.09 13.21
C ILE A 191 -10.75 5.29 14.49
N TRP A 192 -11.67 4.33 14.52
CA TRP A 192 -11.90 3.43 15.65
C TRP A 192 -11.72 1.99 15.21
N SER A 193 -10.82 1.25 15.85
CA SER A 193 -10.53 -0.15 15.57
C SER A 193 -10.59 -0.98 16.84
N VAL A 194 -11.41 -2.02 16.87
CA VAL A 194 -11.58 -2.86 18.07
C VAL A 194 -11.71 -4.33 17.70
N GLY A 195 -11.13 -5.21 18.53
CA GLY A 195 -11.24 -6.67 18.34
C GLY A 195 -10.23 -7.25 17.34
N SER A 196 -9.13 -6.54 17.06
CA SER A 196 -8.01 -7.03 16.24
C SER A 196 -6.67 -6.62 16.87
N GLY A 197 -5.64 -7.42 16.65
CA GLY A 197 -4.22 -7.18 16.92
C GLY A 197 -3.35 -7.22 15.64
N TYR A 198 -3.93 -7.32 14.44
CA TYR A 198 -3.20 -7.62 13.20
C TYR A 198 -3.10 -6.48 12.18
N GLY A 199 -1.85 -6.18 11.77
CA GLY A 199 -1.51 -5.46 10.54
C GLY A 199 -2.34 -4.21 10.26
N GLY A 200 -2.96 -4.15 9.07
CA GLY A 200 -3.72 -2.98 8.63
C GLY A 200 -4.99 -2.65 9.43
N ASN A 201 -5.43 -3.53 10.34
CA ASN A 201 -6.54 -3.23 11.25
C ASN A 201 -6.06 -2.41 12.46
N VAL A 202 -4.78 -2.50 12.81
CA VAL A 202 -4.24 -1.92 14.05
C VAL A 202 -3.14 -0.88 13.81
N LEU A 203 -2.50 -0.87 12.65
CA LEU A 203 -1.56 0.19 12.27
C LEU A 203 -2.37 1.32 11.64
N LEU A 204 -3.01 2.15 12.46
CA LEU A 204 -4.04 3.09 12.00
C LEU A 204 -3.46 4.21 11.12
N GLY A 205 -2.16 4.49 11.21
CA GLY A 205 -1.44 5.32 10.25
C GLY A 205 -1.42 4.75 8.83
N LYS A 206 -1.36 3.41 8.67
CA LYS A 206 -1.11 2.73 7.40
C LYS A 206 -2.24 2.91 6.37
N LYS A 207 -3.30 2.09 6.42
CA LYS A 207 -4.40 2.19 5.42
C LYS A 207 -5.54 3.08 5.90
N CYS A 208 -5.79 3.12 7.21
CA CYS A 208 -6.93 3.85 7.76
C CYS A 208 -6.73 5.37 7.63
N LEU A 209 -5.61 5.91 8.09
CA LEU A 209 -5.26 7.31 7.85
C LEU A 209 -4.74 7.52 6.43
N SER A 210 -3.68 6.83 6.00
CA SER A 210 -2.99 7.28 4.78
C SER A 210 -3.77 7.08 3.47
N LEU A 211 -4.82 6.26 3.45
CA LEU A 211 -5.69 6.14 2.26
C LEU A 211 -7.16 6.50 2.55
N ARG A 212 -7.82 5.93 3.56
CA ARG A 212 -9.26 6.17 3.74
C ARG A 212 -9.54 7.59 4.21
N ILE A 213 -9.12 7.95 5.41
CA ILE A 213 -9.25 9.34 5.89
C ILE A 213 -8.43 10.28 4.99
N GLY A 214 -7.24 9.86 4.55
CA GLY A 214 -6.35 10.63 3.69
C GLY A 214 -6.99 11.02 2.35
N SER A 215 -7.72 10.12 1.69
CA SER A 215 -8.39 10.43 0.42
C SER A 215 -9.54 11.42 0.60
N TYR A 216 -10.29 11.32 1.69
CA TYR A 216 -11.31 12.30 2.04
C TYR A 216 -10.69 13.68 2.34
N LEU A 217 -9.64 13.73 3.17
CA LEU A 217 -8.90 14.97 3.42
C LEU A 217 -8.29 15.54 2.13
N GLY A 218 -7.81 14.67 1.25
CA GLY A 218 -7.32 15.02 -0.09
C GLY A 218 -8.39 15.70 -0.94
N GLU A 219 -9.59 15.13 -0.97
CA GLU A 219 -10.73 15.73 -1.66
C GLU A 219 -11.08 17.12 -1.11
N LYS A 220 -11.14 17.27 0.23
CA LYS A 220 -11.49 18.55 0.86
C LYS A 220 -10.42 19.64 0.74
N GLU A 221 -9.15 19.25 0.70
CA GLU A 221 -8.03 20.18 0.71
C GLU A 221 -7.36 20.33 -0.67
N GLY A 222 -7.79 19.59 -1.70
CA GLY A 222 -7.27 19.72 -3.06
C GLY A 222 -5.98 18.96 -3.36
N TRP A 223 -5.84 17.73 -2.86
CA TRP A 223 -4.69 16.84 -3.11
C TRP A 223 -5.08 15.36 -3.21
N LEU A 224 -4.14 14.48 -3.58
CA LEU A 224 -4.40 13.06 -3.83
C LEU A 224 -3.71 12.17 -2.79
N ALA A 225 -4.46 11.24 -2.20
CA ALA A 225 -3.93 10.18 -1.34
C ALA A 225 -4.11 8.84 -2.04
N GLU A 226 -3.03 8.27 -2.56
CA GLU A 226 -3.11 7.19 -3.54
C GLU A 226 -2.34 5.96 -3.11
N HIS A 227 -2.86 4.80 -3.55
CA HIS A 227 -2.25 3.49 -3.31
C HIS A 227 -1.11 3.21 -4.29
N MET A 228 -0.12 4.11 -4.32
CA MET A 228 0.97 4.11 -5.27
C MET A 228 2.33 3.93 -4.60
N LEU A 229 3.22 3.17 -5.24
CA LEU A 229 4.64 3.31 -4.95
C LEU A 229 5.14 4.66 -5.49
N ILE A 230 6.31 5.08 -5.00
CA ILE A 230 7.09 6.18 -5.56
C ILE A 230 8.54 5.69 -5.72
N MET A 231 9.09 5.85 -6.92
CA MET A 231 10.48 5.53 -7.20
C MET A 231 11.12 6.55 -8.14
N GLY A 232 12.42 6.76 -8.00
CA GLY A 232 13.25 7.52 -8.92
C GLY A 232 14.05 6.59 -9.82
N VAL A 233 14.13 6.91 -11.10
CA VAL A 233 15.01 6.28 -12.07
C VAL A 233 16.09 7.29 -12.42
N GLU A 234 17.33 6.96 -12.12
CA GLU A 234 18.50 7.76 -12.50
C GLU A 234 19.10 7.24 -13.79
N ASP A 235 19.17 8.10 -14.79
CA ASP A 235 19.75 7.79 -16.09
C ASP A 235 21.29 7.93 -16.09
N PRO A 236 21.99 7.49 -17.15
CA PRO A 236 23.46 7.59 -17.25
C PRO A 236 24.02 9.02 -17.16
N SER A 237 23.19 10.05 -17.38
CA SER A 237 23.59 11.45 -17.24
C SER A 237 23.54 11.95 -15.79
N GLY A 238 23.02 11.12 -14.86
CA GLY A 238 22.81 11.46 -13.46
C GLY A 238 21.49 12.17 -13.17
N ARG A 239 20.60 12.28 -14.17
CA ARG A 239 19.27 12.87 -13.99
C ARG A 239 18.34 11.85 -13.37
N VAL A 240 17.56 12.28 -12.38
CA VAL A 240 16.55 11.43 -11.71
C VAL A 240 15.15 11.87 -12.08
N ASP A 241 14.38 10.96 -12.67
CA ASP A 241 12.95 11.13 -12.94
C ASP A 241 12.14 10.26 -11.99
N TYR A 242 11.12 10.84 -11.33
CA TYR A 242 10.30 10.11 -10.36
C TYR A 242 8.96 9.70 -10.96
N ILE A 243 8.54 8.49 -10.64
CA ILE A 243 7.27 7.92 -11.09
C ILE A 243 6.45 7.47 -9.88
N ALA A 244 5.13 7.63 -9.99
CA ALA A 244 4.17 7.05 -9.06
C ALA A 244 3.43 5.91 -9.76
N ALA A 245 3.26 4.75 -9.11
CA ALA A 245 2.61 3.62 -9.77
C ALA A 245 1.64 2.85 -8.86
N ALA A 246 0.39 2.71 -9.32
CA ALA A 246 -0.69 2.00 -8.64
C ALA A 246 -0.84 0.58 -9.22
N PHE A 247 -0.72 -0.40 -8.33
CA PHE A 247 -0.93 -1.81 -8.63
C PHE A 247 -1.77 -2.45 -7.52
N PRO A 248 -2.77 -3.26 -7.85
CA PRO A 248 -3.46 -4.09 -6.87
C PRO A 248 -2.49 -5.02 -6.11
N SER A 249 -2.99 -5.61 -5.03
CA SER A 249 -2.23 -6.61 -4.26
C SER A 249 -1.73 -7.74 -5.19
N ALA A 250 -0.54 -8.27 -4.92
CA ALA A 250 0.11 -9.35 -5.70
C ALA A 250 0.41 -9.03 -7.18
N CYS A 251 0.47 -7.74 -7.57
CA CYS A 251 0.84 -7.30 -8.91
C CYS A 251 2.27 -6.69 -9.00
N GLY A 252 3.11 -6.90 -8.00
CA GLY A 252 4.56 -6.60 -8.07
C GLY A 252 4.98 -5.20 -7.62
N LYS A 253 4.12 -4.44 -6.92
CA LYS A 253 4.39 -3.07 -6.46
C LYS A 253 5.72 -2.94 -5.69
N THR A 254 5.92 -3.75 -4.65
CA THR A 254 7.16 -3.74 -3.84
C THR A 254 8.40 -4.12 -4.65
N ASN A 255 8.28 -5.05 -5.61
CA ASN A 255 9.40 -5.42 -6.48
C ASN A 255 9.77 -4.29 -7.43
N LEU A 256 8.79 -3.54 -7.94
CA LEU A 256 9.06 -2.39 -8.79
C LEU A 256 9.70 -1.24 -8.00
N ALA A 257 9.20 -0.93 -6.81
CA ALA A 257 9.71 0.17 -5.98
C ALA A 257 11.19 0.01 -5.56
N MET A 258 11.69 -1.23 -5.55
CA MET A 258 13.05 -1.60 -5.13
C MET A 258 13.79 -2.39 -6.22
N LEU A 259 13.39 -2.20 -7.49
CA LEU A 259 13.93 -2.98 -8.60
C LEU A 259 15.45 -2.81 -8.71
N LEU A 260 16.15 -3.87 -9.10
CA LEU A 260 17.53 -3.78 -9.54
C LEU A 260 17.59 -3.64 -11.06
N PRO A 261 18.37 -2.70 -11.59
CA PRO A 261 18.60 -2.61 -13.03
C PRO A 261 19.08 -3.95 -13.59
N PRO A 262 18.54 -4.41 -14.73
CA PRO A 262 19.03 -5.60 -15.40
C PRO A 262 20.43 -5.33 -15.94
N GLU A 263 21.24 -6.37 -16.11
CA GLU A 263 22.67 -6.24 -16.41
C GLU A 263 22.96 -5.30 -17.59
N GLY A 264 22.15 -5.35 -18.65
CA GLY A 264 22.27 -4.48 -19.82
C GLY A 264 22.13 -2.99 -19.49
N LEU A 265 21.13 -2.60 -18.69
CA LEU A 265 20.91 -1.21 -18.30
C LEU A 265 21.82 -0.78 -17.15
N LYS A 266 22.18 -1.71 -16.25
CA LYS A 266 23.16 -1.46 -15.19
C LYS A 266 24.50 -1.03 -15.77
N ARG A 267 24.98 -1.70 -16.82
CA ARG A 267 26.23 -1.33 -17.52
C ARG A 267 26.19 0.04 -18.18
N LYS A 268 25.01 0.51 -18.58
CA LYS A 268 24.82 1.86 -19.10
C LYS A 268 24.90 2.93 -18.00
N GLY A 269 24.76 2.56 -16.72
CA GLY A 269 24.83 3.48 -15.58
C GLY A 269 23.49 3.78 -14.91
N TYR A 270 22.40 3.08 -15.28
CA TYR A 270 21.10 3.27 -14.65
C TYR A 270 21.12 2.89 -13.16
N ARG A 271 20.46 3.71 -12.33
CA ARG A 271 20.26 3.47 -10.88
C ARG A 271 18.82 3.71 -10.47
N ILE A 272 18.42 3.12 -9.34
CA ILE A 272 17.05 3.18 -8.82
C ILE A 272 17.06 3.75 -7.41
N TRP A 273 16.11 4.62 -7.14
CA TRP A 273 15.90 5.27 -5.85
C TRP A 273 14.52 4.95 -5.30
N THR A 274 14.45 4.19 -4.21
CA THR A 274 13.20 3.84 -3.52
C THR A 274 12.75 5.00 -2.64
N VAL A 275 11.55 5.53 -2.90
CA VAL A 275 10.93 6.58 -2.05
C VAL A 275 9.84 5.97 -1.17
N GLY A 276 9.02 5.09 -1.73
CA GLY A 276 7.99 4.33 -1.01
C GLY A 276 7.40 3.23 -1.88
N ASP A 277 6.88 2.16 -1.29
CA ASP A 277 6.38 1.00 -2.03
C ASP A 277 4.87 0.82 -1.99
N ASP A 278 4.14 1.66 -1.25
CA ASP A 278 2.74 1.39 -0.94
C ASP A 278 1.80 2.59 -1.08
N ILE A 279 2.20 3.78 -0.61
CA ILE A 279 1.34 4.96 -0.53
C ILE A 279 2.08 6.20 -1.06
N ALA A 280 1.35 7.04 -1.80
CA ALA A 280 1.80 8.33 -2.27
C ALA A 280 0.79 9.43 -1.88
N TRP A 281 1.28 10.48 -1.25
CA TRP A 281 0.50 11.71 -1.04
C TRP A 281 1.00 12.78 -1.99
N MET A 282 0.13 13.21 -2.90
CA MET A 282 0.51 14.05 -4.02
C MET A 282 -0.24 15.38 -4.02
N ARG A 283 0.50 16.49 -4.17
CA ARG A 283 -0.06 17.86 -4.19
C ARG A 283 0.50 18.63 -5.36
N ILE A 284 -0.27 19.59 -5.85
CA ILE A 284 0.23 20.59 -6.80
C ILE A 284 1.07 21.58 -5.99
N ASP A 285 2.36 21.69 -6.28
CA ASP A 285 3.25 22.64 -5.61
C ASP A 285 3.22 24.00 -6.34
N THR A 286 3.95 24.98 -5.80
CA THR A 286 4.08 26.35 -6.29
C THR A 286 4.59 26.46 -7.74
N ASP A 287 5.27 25.44 -8.26
CA ASP A 287 5.69 25.36 -9.66
C ASP A 287 4.61 24.81 -10.62
N GLY A 288 3.42 24.52 -10.11
CA GLY A 288 2.29 23.98 -10.87
C GLY A 288 2.39 22.48 -11.16
N LYS A 289 3.47 21.81 -10.75
CA LYS A 289 3.65 20.37 -10.98
C LYS A 289 3.09 19.54 -9.82
N LEU A 290 2.85 18.27 -10.09
CA LEU A 290 2.48 17.31 -9.07
C LEU A 290 3.73 16.81 -8.33
N TRP A 291 3.79 17.03 -7.03
CA TRP A 291 4.83 16.54 -6.14
C TRP A 291 4.28 15.46 -5.23
N ALA A 292 5.14 14.54 -4.76
CA ALA A 292 4.73 13.41 -3.94
C ALA A 292 5.65 13.18 -2.75
N VAL A 293 5.08 12.84 -1.61
CA VAL A 293 5.79 12.24 -0.47
C VAL A 293 5.31 10.81 -0.24
N ASN A 294 6.20 9.97 0.29
CA ASN A 294 5.79 8.74 0.96
C ASN A 294 5.36 9.11 2.39
N PRO A 295 4.09 8.92 2.77
CA PRO A 295 3.65 9.19 4.13
C PRO A 295 4.22 8.19 5.16
N GLU A 296 4.59 6.98 4.73
CA GLU A 296 5.15 5.94 5.61
C GLU A 296 6.67 6.15 5.84
N TYR A 297 7.19 5.51 6.88
CA TYR A 297 8.63 5.48 7.23
C TYR A 297 9.20 4.07 7.37
N GLY A 298 8.38 3.08 7.05
CA GLY A 298 8.72 1.66 7.11
C GLY A 298 8.00 0.89 6.02
N LEU A 299 8.38 -0.36 5.86
CA LEU A 299 7.79 -1.29 4.91
C LEU A 299 7.07 -2.38 5.67
N PHE A 300 5.84 -2.69 5.24
CA PHE A 300 5.01 -3.76 5.81
C PHE A 300 4.72 -4.83 4.76
N GLY A 301 5.77 -5.56 4.39
CA GLY A 301 5.77 -6.48 3.25
C GLY A 301 5.24 -7.87 3.58
N VAL A 302 4.73 -8.56 2.56
CA VAL A 302 4.37 -9.99 2.63
C VAL A 302 5.65 -10.81 2.59
N ALA A 303 5.81 -11.74 3.53
CA ALA A 303 7.01 -12.58 3.60
C ALA A 303 7.04 -13.66 2.48
N PRO A 304 6.01 -14.51 2.30
CA PRO A 304 6.02 -15.57 1.32
C PRO A 304 6.32 -15.08 -0.11
N GLY A 305 7.22 -15.78 -0.80
CA GLY A 305 7.70 -15.43 -2.15
C GLY A 305 8.78 -14.34 -2.22
N THR A 306 9.07 -13.63 -1.11
CA THR A 306 10.20 -12.69 -1.05
C THR A 306 11.50 -13.46 -0.91
N ASN A 307 12.44 -13.29 -1.85
CA ASN A 307 13.75 -13.95 -1.87
C ASN A 307 14.79 -13.14 -2.64
N SER A 308 16.05 -13.57 -2.60
CA SER A 308 17.19 -12.90 -3.22
C SER A 308 17.13 -12.82 -4.74
N LYS A 309 16.35 -13.71 -5.39
CA LYS A 309 16.16 -13.69 -6.85
C LYS A 309 15.11 -12.67 -7.27
N THR A 310 14.06 -12.48 -6.47
CA THR A 310 12.93 -11.60 -6.79
C THR A 310 13.09 -10.18 -6.26
N ASN A 311 13.65 -10.02 -5.05
CA ASN A 311 13.85 -8.73 -4.41
C ASN A 311 15.05 -8.74 -3.43
N PRO A 312 16.29 -8.69 -3.93
CA PRO A 312 17.50 -8.71 -3.10
C PRO A 312 17.64 -7.47 -2.20
N ASN A 313 17.16 -6.31 -2.62
CA ASN A 313 17.14 -5.10 -1.79
C ASN A 313 16.31 -5.30 -0.53
N LEU A 314 15.14 -5.95 -0.67
CA LEU A 314 14.26 -6.21 0.46
C LEU A 314 14.82 -7.28 1.39
N ILE A 315 15.42 -8.35 0.84
CA ILE A 315 16.13 -9.36 1.65
C ILE A 315 17.24 -8.69 2.48
N LYS A 316 18.02 -7.79 1.87
CA LYS A 316 19.06 -7.06 2.61
C LYS A 316 18.48 -6.18 3.71
N ALA A 317 17.34 -5.55 3.47
CA ALA A 317 16.71 -4.66 4.43
C ALA A 317 16.24 -5.40 5.70
N ILE A 318 15.67 -6.60 5.54
CA ILE A 318 15.02 -7.36 6.63
C ILE A 318 15.99 -8.13 7.53
N GLU A 319 17.29 -8.14 7.22
CA GLU A 319 18.32 -8.82 8.02
C GLU A 319 18.49 -8.24 9.43
N LYS A 320 18.03 -7.01 9.69
CA LYS A 320 18.18 -6.31 10.97
C LYS A 320 16.96 -5.47 11.33
N ASN A 321 16.78 -5.19 12.62
CA ASN A 321 15.75 -4.28 13.15
C ASN A 321 14.34 -4.53 12.60
N THR A 322 13.98 -5.80 12.39
CA THR A 322 12.75 -6.20 11.70
C THR A 322 11.83 -6.96 12.65
N ILE A 323 10.54 -6.62 12.62
CA ILE A 323 9.48 -7.38 13.31
C ILE A 323 8.93 -8.38 12.31
N TYR A 324 9.08 -9.69 12.60
CA TYR A 324 8.49 -10.75 11.80
C TYR A 324 7.18 -11.23 12.43
N THR A 325 6.12 -11.40 11.64
CA THR A 325 4.81 -11.80 12.12
C THR A 325 4.29 -13.02 11.35
N ASN A 326 4.02 -14.11 12.06
CA ASN A 326 3.43 -15.37 11.54
C ASN A 326 4.27 -16.08 10.45
N VAL A 327 5.59 -15.92 10.47
CA VAL A 327 6.52 -16.74 9.67
C VAL A 327 6.90 -18.02 10.43
N LEU A 328 7.56 -18.98 9.78
CA LEU A 328 8.10 -20.14 10.49
C LEU A 328 9.24 -19.71 11.41
N LEU A 329 9.22 -20.18 12.66
CA LEU A 329 10.29 -19.98 13.64
C LEU A 329 11.15 -21.25 13.74
N LYS A 330 12.45 -21.13 13.46
CA LYS A 330 13.42 -22.23 13.57
C LYS A 330 13.93 -22.38 15.01
N LYS A 331 14.46 -23.57 15.33
CA LYS A 331 15.09 -23.88 16.63
C LYS A 331 16.22 -22.93 17.01
N ASP A 332 16.99 -22.45 16.05
CA ASP A 332 18.10 -21.51 16.26
C ASP A 332 17.64 -20.04 16.40
N LYS A 333 16.32 -19.81 16.55
CA LYS A 333 15.68 -18.49 16.63
C LYS A 333 15.92 -17.61 15.41
N THR A 334 16.05 -18.22 14.23
CA THR A 334 15.90 -17.53 12.94
C THR A 334 14.56 -17.89 12.29
N VAL A 335 14.23 -17.24 11.17
CA VAL A 335 12.92 -17.39 10.51
C VAL A 335 13.04 -18.04 9.13
N TRP A 336 11.92 -18.53 8.61
CA TRP A 336 11.76 -19.04 7.25
C TRP A 336 10.32 -18.85 6.76
N TRP A 337 10.11 -18.85 5.44
CA TRP A 337 8.79 -18.83 4.81
C TRP A 337 8.83 -19.50 3.43
N GLU A 338 7.65 -19.88 2.93
CA GLU A 338 7.46 -20.48 1.62
C GLU A 338 7.98 -19.57 0.50
N GLY A 339 8.85 -20.12 -0.35
CA GLY A 339 9.49 -19.37 -1.43
C GLY A 339 10.56 -18.37 -0.98
N GLY A 340 10.96 -18.41 0.30
CA GLY A 340 12.10 -17.65 0.83
C GLY A 340 13.45 -18.26 0.45
N ASP A 341 14.53 -17.55 0.80
CA ASP A 341 15.90 -18.02 0.58
C ASP A 341 16.27 -19.21 1.48
N GLY A 342 17.24 -20.01 1.02
CA GLY A 342 17.79 -21.16 1.74
C GLY A 342 17.02 -22.46 1.53
N VAL A 343 17.52 -23.54 2.14
CA VAL A 343 16.87 -24.85 2.10
C VAL A 343 15.66 -24.88 3.01
N VAL A 344 14.61 -25.62 2.62
CA VAL A 344 13.45 -25.87 3.47
C VAL A 344 13.92 -26.51 4.78
N PRO A 345 13.55 -25.96 5.95
CA PRO A 345 14.01 -26.47 7.23
C PRO A 345 13.43 -27.87 7.51
N LYS A 346 14.22 -28.76 8.13
CA LYS A 346 13.78 -30.13 8.47
C LYS A 346 12.67 -30.16 9.51
N ASP A 347 12.65 -29.17 10.40
CA ASP A 347 11.61 -28.94 11.39
C ASP A 347 11.57 -27.46 11.81
N GLY A 348 10.49 -27.07 12.49
CA GLY A 348 10.31 -25.75 13.06
C GLY A 348 9.02 -25.62 13.85
N THR A 349 8.69 -24.38 14.21
CA THR A 349 7.38 -24.01 14.73
C THR A 349 6.65 -23.20 13.65
N ASN A 350 5.50 -23.70 13.18
CA ASN A 350 4.74 -23.00 12.15
C ASN A 350 4.09 -21.72 12.69
N TRP A 351 3.46 -20.98 11.78
CA TRP A 351 2.75 -19.75 12.06
C TRP A 351 1.58 -19.89 13.02
N GLN A 352 1.13 -21.09 13.41
CA GLN A 352 0.09 -21.32 14.43
C GLN A 352 0.68 -21.60 15.81
N GLY A 353 2.01 -21.74 15.92
CA GLY A 353 2.69 -22.11 17.16
C GLY A 353 2.88 -23.62 17.32
N ASN A 354 2.52 -24.42 16.32
CA ASN A 354 2.60 -25.88 16.36
C ASN A 354 3.96 -26.38 15.81
N PRO A 355 4.47 -27.54 16.28
CA PRO A 355 5.56 -28.23 15.59
C PRO A 355 5.22 -28.47 14.13
N TRP A 356 6.21 -28.33 13.25
CA TRP A 356 6.02 -28.47 11.81
C TRP A 356 7.19 -29.19 11.15
N ARG A 357 6.86 -30.03 10.16
CA ARG A 357 7.84 -30.66 9.26
C ARG A 357 7.39 -30.53 7.80
N PRO A 358 8.33 -30.50 6.83
CA PRO A 358 8.00 -30.44 5.42
C PRO A 358 7.13 -31.61 4.98
N GLY A 359 6.08 -31.33 4.20
CA GLY A 359 5.20 -32.35 3.61
C GLY A 359 4.07 -32.84 4.52
N GLU A 360 3.93 -32.30 5.72
CA GLU A 360 2.77 -32.54 6.57
C GLU A 360 1.49 -32.03 5.89
N LEU A 361 0.42 -32.84 5.98
CA LEU A 361 -0.89 -32.54 5.42
C LEU A 361 -1.91 -32.41 6.55
N ASP A 362 -2.91 -31.55 6.37
CA ASP A 362 -4.04 -31.45 7.27
C ASP A 362 -5.08 -32.56 7.05
N GLU A 363 -6.17 -32.53 7.81
CA GLU A 363 -7.27 -33.51 7.73
C GLU A 363 -7.92 -33.56 6.33
N ASN A 364 -7.81 -32.47 5.55
CA ASN A 364 -8.34 -32.37 4.19
C ASN A 364 -7.30 -32.73 3.12
N ARG A 365 -6.12 -33.22 3.52
CA ARG A 365 -4.97 -33.52 2.65
C ARG A 365 -4.34 -32.29 2.00
N GLU A 366 -4.55 -31.11 2.56
CA GLU A 366 -3.89 -29.87 2.11
C GLU A 366 -2.55 -29.68 2.82
N PRO A 367 -1.53 -29.11 2.17
CA PRO A 367 -0.24 -28.86 2.81
C PRO A 367 -0.35 -27.93 4.02
N ILE A 368 0.14 -28.38 5.18
CA ILE A 368 0.31 -27.51 6.34
C ILE A 368 1.50 -26.60 6.05
N LEU A 369 1.26 -25.29 6.01
CA LEU A 369 2.31 -24.30 5.73
C LEU A 369 3.09 -23.92 6.99
N GLY A 370 4.39 -23.70 6.81
CA GLY A 370 5.27 -23.19 7.85
C GLY A 370 5.01 -21.72 8.16
N ALA A 371 4.86 -20.87 7.14
CA ALA A 371 4.44 -19.48 7.31
C ALA A 371 2.99 -19.27 6.86
N HIS A 372 2.29 -18.32 7.49
CA HIS A 372 0.98 -17.92 7.01
C HIS A 372 1.11 -17.27 5.62
N PRO A 373 0.20 -17.51 4.65
CA PRO A 373 0.27 -16.89 3.31
C PRO A 373 0.30 -15.36 3.33
N ASN A 374 -0.30 -14.74 4.34
CA ASN A 374 -0.28 -13.29 4.57
C ASN A 374 0.72 -12.86 5.65
N SER A 375 1.64 -13.73 6.09
CA SER A 375 2.68 -13.38 7.08
C SER A 375 3.52 -12.19 6.61
N ARG A 376 4.05 -11.44 7.58
CA ARG A 376 4.61 -10.11 7.34
C ARG A 376 5.99 -9.95 7.94
N PHE A 377 6.74 -9.02 7.38
CA PHE A 377 7.82 -8.34 8.07
C PHE A 377 7.52 -6.84 8.10
N THR A 378 7.93 -6.19 9.20
CA THR A 378 7.93 -4.74 9.35
C THR A 378 9.35 -4.28 9.52
N VAL A 379 9.86 -3.50 8.56
CA VAL A 379 11.28 -3.10 8.50
C VAL A 379 11.41 -1.59 8.24
N PRO A 380 12.37 -0.90 8.88
CA PRO A 380 12.67 0.49 8.56
C PRO A 380 13.05 0.64 7.09
N ILE A 381 12.43 1.58 6.38
CA ILE A 381 12.73 1.82 4.96
C ILE A 381 14.18 2.26 4.75
N LEU A 382 14.80 2.86 5.78
CA LEU A 382 16.22 3.25 5.78
C LEU A 382 17.18 2.05 5.71
N ASN A 383 16.70 0.82 5.95
CA ASN A 383 17.51 -0.38 5.73
C ASN A 383 17.59 -0.78 4.25
N VAL A 384 16.75 -0.22 3.37
CA VAL A 384 16.75 -0.54 1.95
C VAL A 384 17.99 0.05 1.27
N PRO A 385 18.83 -0.74 0.59
CA PRO A 385 20.06 -0.23 -0.02
C PRO A 385 19.84 0.88 -1.06
N SER A 386 18.71 0.83 -1.78
CA SER A 386 18.32 1.80 -2.80
C SER A 386 17.50 2.98 -2.26
N VAL A 387 17.37 3.17 -0.94
CA VAL A 387 16.55 4.26 -0.38
C VAL A 387 17.03 5.63 -0.87
N THR A 388 16.10 6.50 -1.22
CA THR A 388 16.42 7.87 -1.63
C THR A 388 16.93 8.72 -0.47
N ASN A 389 17.79 9.69 -0.76
CA ASN A 389 18.14 10.76 0.19
C ASN A 389 17.03 11.82 0.38
N ARG A 390 15.96 11.77 -0.44
CA ARG A 390 14.83 12.71 -0.38
C ARG A 390 13.65 12.24 0.48
N ILE A 391 13.82 11.18 1.28
CA ILE A 391 12.70 10.58 2.02
C ILE A 391 12.07 11.52 3.05
N ASP A 392 12.88 12.41 3.62
CA ASP A 392 12.48 13.47 4.55
C ASP A 392 12.45 14.86 3.89
N HIS A 393 12.48 14.92 2.54
CA HIS A 393 12.42 16.20 1.83
C HIS A 393 11.07 16.89 2.08
N HIS A 394 11.12 18.18 2.43
CA HIS A 394 9.95 18.92 2.91
C HIS A 394 8.77 18.91 1.92
N HIS A 395 9.03 18.97 0.61
CA HIS A 395 7.99 18.92 -0.43
C HIS A 395 7.95 17.58 -1.18
N GLY A 396 8.82 16.62 -0.83
CA GLY A 396 8.91 15.35 -1.54
C GLY A 396 9.63 15.43 -2.90
N VAL A 397 9.10 14.75 -3.91
CA VAL A 397 9.70 14.61 -5.25
C VAL A 397 8.71 14.94 -6.38
N PRO A 398 9.13 15.53 -7.50
CA PRO A 398 8.23 15.86 -8.61
C PRO A 398 7.90 14.61 -9.43
N ILE A 399 6.62 14.37 -9.71
CA ILE A 399 6.16 13.20 -10.45
C ILE A 399 6.15 13.47 -11.96
N ALA A 400 6.97 12.73 -12.71
CA ALA A 400 7.03 12.81 -14.17
C ALA A 400 5.93 11.95 -14.83
N ALA A 401 5.65 10.77 -14.27
CA ALA A 401 4.66 9.83 -14.80
C ALA A 401 3.83 9.17 -13.70
N ILE A 402 2.57 8.90 -14.01
CA ILE A 402 1.68 8.03 -13.22
C ILE A 402 1.46 6.75 -14.00
N ILE A 403 1.61 5.60 -13.35
CA ILE A 403 1.44 4.29 -13.98
C ILE A 403 0.34 3.51 -13.27
N PHE A 404 -0.62 3.01 -14.03
CA PHE A 404 -1.58 2.01 -13.57
C PHE A 404 -1.20 0.63 -14.10
N GLY A 405 -1.43 -0.42 -13.34
CA GLY A 405 -1.21 -1.77 -13.85
C GLY A 405 -1.92 -2.84 -13.04
N GLY A 406 -2.23 -3.94 -13.70
CA GLY A 406 -2.91 -5.08 -13.10
C GLY A 406 -2.45 -6.38 -13.76
N ARG A 407 -2.77 -7.50 -13.11
CA ARG A 407 -2.50 -8.82 -13.69
C ARG A 407 -3.54 -9.12 -14.76
N ARG A 408 -3.10 -9.16 -16.02
CA ARG A 408 -3.95 -9.54 -17.17
C ARG A 408 -3.19 -10.54 -18.03
N ALA A 409 -3.62 -11.81 -18.04
CA ALA A 409 -3.02 -12.83 -18.89
C ALA A 409 -3.27 -12.55 -20.39
N HIS A 410 -4.39 -11.89 -20.70
CA HIS A 410 -4.82 -11.50 -22.05
C HIS A 410 -5.26 -10.02 -22.10
N LEU A 411 -5.62 -9.52 -23.28
CA LEU A 411 -6.10 -8.15 -23.56
C LEU A 411 -5.05 -7.02 -23.49
N ALA A 412 -4.55 -6.69 -22.30
CA ALA A 412 -3.76 -5.48 -22.10
C ALA A 412 -2.32 -5.65 -22.64
N PRO A 413 -1.80 -4.71 -23.45
CA PRO A 413 -0.43 -4.78 -23.94
C PRO A 413 0.58 -4.48 -22.82
N LEU A 414 1.87 -4.72 -23.08
CA LEU A 414 2.95 -4.50 -22.10
C LEU A 414 2.93 -3.09 -21.51
N VAL A 415 2.74 -2.07 -22.35
CA VAL A 415 2.64 -0.67 -21.94
C VAL A 415 1.85 0.14 -22.97
N TYR A 416 1.08 1.12 -22.52
CA TYR A 416 0.55 2.21 -23.35
C TYR A 416 0.40 3.52 -22.58
N GLU A 417 0.56 4.65 -23.26
CA GLU A 417 0.32 6.01 -22.75
C GLU A 417 -1.13 6.44 -23.04
N SER A 418 -1.79 7.11 -22.09
CA SER A 418 -3.11 7.71 -22.30
C SER A 418 -3.04 8.92 -23.24
N PHE A 419 -4.13 9.24 -23.96
CA PHE A 419 -4.12 10.38 -24.88
C PHE A 419 -3.96 11.74 -24.21
N ASN A 420 -4.46 11.86 -22.98
CA ASN A 420 -4.42 13.06 -22.15
C ASN A 420 -4.80 12.66 -20.71
N TRP A 421 -4.90 13.66 -19.83
CA TRP A 421 -5.27 13.44 -18.42
C TRP A 421 -6.66 12.81 -18.26
N GLN A 422 -7.69 13.30 -18.95
CA GLN A 422 -9.06 12.77 -18.83
C GLN A 422 -9.11 11.29 -19.23
N HIS A 423 -8.48 10.93 -20.35
CA HIS A 423 -8.34 9.55 -20.78
C HIS A 423 -7.50 8.73 -19.77
N GLY A 424 -6.48 9.33 -19.16
CA GLY A 424 -5.69 8.68 -18.11
C GLY A 424 -6.49 8.40 -16.83
N VAL A 425 -7.40 9.30 -16.43
CA VAL A 425 -8.35 9.05 -15.33
C VAL A 425 -9.28 7.90 -15.69
N PHE A 426 -9.77 7.84 -16.93
CA PHE A 426 -10.56 6.70 -17.42
C PHE A 426 -9.76 5.39 -17.33
N VAL A 427 -8.51 5.36 -17.82
CA VAL A 427 -7.61 4.20 -17.73
C VAL A 427 -7.42 3.72 -16.29
N GLY A 428 -7.22 4.65 -15.34
CA GLY A 428 -7.14 4.31 -13.92
C GLY A 428 -8.47 3.81 -13.35
N ALA A 429 -9.59 4.44 -13.73
CA ALA A 429 -10.93 4.12 -13.24
C ALA A 429 -11.41 2.74 -13.71
N THR A 430 -10.95 2.30 -14.88
CA THR A 430 -11.30 1.01 -15.47
C THR A 430 -10.26 -0.06 -15.21
N MET A 431 -9.24 0.23 -14.40
CA MET A 431 -8.16 -0.73 -14.12
C MET A 431 -8.75 -2.04 -13.59
N ALA A 432 -8.24 -3.14 -14.15
CA ALA A 432 -8.70 -4.49 -13.88
C ALA A 432 -7.51 -5.40 -13.59
N SER A 433 -7.72 -6.36 -12.70
CA SER A 433 -6.74 -7.41 -12.39
C SER A 433 -7.46 -8.73 -12.15
N GLU A 434 -6.86 -9.81 -12.65
CA GLU A 434 -7.29 -11.17 -12.35
C GLU A 434 -7.12 -11.45 -10.85
N ARG A 435 -8.12 -12.11 -10.26
CA ARG A 435 -8.06 -12.57 -8.87
C ARG A 435 -6.93 -13.59 -8.70
N THR A 436 -6.03 -13.30 -7.76
CA THR A 436 -4.98 -14.23 -7.31
C THR A 436 -5.47 -15.05 -6.11
N ALA A 437 -4.74 -16.10 -5.73
CA ALA A 437 -5.04 -16.91 -4.55
C ALA A 437 -5.13 -16.11 -3.22
N ALA A 438 -4.60 -14.88 -3.19
CA ALA A 438 -4.63 -14.00 -2.01
C ALA A 438 -5.94 -13.19 -1.86
N GLN A 439 -6.87 -13.27 -2.82
CA GLN A 439 -8.17 -12.58 -2.78
C GLN A 439 -9.31 -13.60 -2.67
N VAL A 440 -10.31 -13.31 -1.83
CA VAL A 440 -11.52 -14.14 -1.69
C VAL A 440 -12.34 -14.09 -2.99
N GLY A 441 -12.57 -15.24 -3.62
CA GLY A 441 -13.33 -15.37 -4.88
C GLY A 441 -12.82 -16.50 -5.78
N LYS A 442 -13.45 -16.70 -6.94
CA LYS A 442 -12.98 -17.68 -7.95
C LYS A 442 -11.69 -17.18 -8.61
N GLN A 443 -10.66 -18.03 -8.70
CA GLN A 443 -9.41 -17.70 -9.40
C GLN A 443 -9.67 -17.45 -10.90
N GLY A 444 -8.99 -16.46 -11.48
CA GLY A 444 -9.09 -16.12 -12.90
C GLY A 444 -10.21 -15.15 -13.28
N GLU A 445 -11.12 -14.81 -12.35
CA GLU A 445 -12.13 -13.78 -12.58
C GLU A 445 -11.48 -12.38 -12.58
N VAL A 446 -11.82 -11.56 -13.57
CA VAL A 446 -11.32 -10.18 -13.69
C VAL A 446 -12.10 -9.29 -12.72
N ARG A 447 -11.40 -8.70 -11.75
CA ARG A 447 -11.96 -7.72 -10.82
C ARG A 447 -11.52 -6.31 -11.22
N ARG A 448 -12.47 -5.38 -11.34
CA ARG A 448 -12.17 -3.94 -11.44
C ARG A 448 -11.63 -3.45 -10.09
N ASP A 449 -10.52 -2.73 -10.10
CA ASP A 449 -9.90 -2.12 -8.93
C ASP A 449 -9.43 -0.70 -9.30
N PRO A 450 -10.37 0.26 -9.40
CA PRO A 450 -10.06 1.62 -9.85
C PRO A 450 -8.91 2.22 -9.07
N MET A 451 -7.84 2.64 -9.76
CA MET A 451 -6.62 3.22 -9.18
C MET A 451 -5.96 2.37 -8.07
N ALA A 452 -6.27 1.07 -7.97
CA ALA A 452 -5.92 0.18 -6.85
C ALA A 452 -6.48 0.65 -5.50
N MET A 453 -7.55 1.45 -5.52
CA MET A 453 -8.17 2.13 -4.38
C MET A 453 -9.50 1.53 -3.95
N LEU A 454 -9.97 0.43 -4.59
CA LEU A 454 -11.30 -0.12 -4.33
C LEU A 454 -11.59 -0.38 -2.83
N PRO A 455 -10.71 -1.03 -2.04
CA PRO A 455 -10.94 -1.23 -0.61
C PRO A 455 -10.47 -0.06 0.29
N PHE A 456 -10.05 1.07 -0.29
CA PHE A 456 -9.34 2.14 0.41
C PHE A 456 -9.89 3.55 0.18
N CYS A 457 -10.78 3.78 -0.79
CA CYS A 457 -11.38 5.08 -1.01
C CYS A 457 -12.30 5.45 0.18
N GLY A 458 -12.03 6.57 0.85
CA GLY A 458 -12.76 6.99 2.05
C GLY A 458 -14.10 7.66 1.80
N TYR A 459 -14.51 7.79 0.54
CA TYR A 459 -15.75 8.45 0.11
C TYR A 459 -16.23 7.87 -1.23
N ASN A 460 -17.30 8.43 -1.80
CA ASN A 460 -17.91 7.96 -3.04
C ASN A 460 -16.91 8.00 -4.20
N MET A 461 -16.67 6.84 -4.81
CA MET A 461 -15.66 6.73 -5.88
C MET A 461 -16.01 7.51 -7.15
N GLY A 462 -17.31 7.78 -7.40
CA GLY A 462 -17.74 8.67 -8.48
C GLY A 462 -17.25 10.10 -8.26
N ASP A 463 -17.31 10.60 -7.02
CA ASP A 463 -16.75 11.90 -6.66
C ASP A 463 -15.22 11.88 -6.63
N TYR A 464 -14.61 10.74 -6.29
CA TYR A 464 -13.15 10.55 -6.41
C TYR A 464 -12.66 10.68 -7.86
N PHE A 465 -13.40 10.14 -8.83
CA PHE A 465 -13.07 10.37 -10.25
C PHE A 465 -13.22 11.85 -10.64
N LYS A 466 -14.25 12.55 -10.15
CA LYS A 466 -14.40 14.01 -10.37
C LYS A 466 -13.21 14.78 -9.79
N HIS A 467 -12.73 14.38 -8.62
CA HIS A 467 -11.58 15.00 -7.97
C HIS A 467 -10.30 14.87 -8.81
N TRP A 468 -10.02 13.66 -9.32
CA TRP A 468 -8.92 13.42 -10.26
C TRP A 468 -9.02 14.29 -11.52
N LEU A 469 -10.22 14.38 -12.13
CA LEU A 469 -10.46 15.23 -13.31
C LEU A 469 -10.25 16.72 -13.00
N ALA A 470 -10.71 17.18 -11.83
CA ALA A 470 -10.60 18.57 -11.41
C ALA A 470 -9.14 18.98 -11.13
N LEU A 471 -8.36 18.12 -10.49
CA LEU A 471 -6.94 18.39 -10.24
C LEU A 471 -6.12 18.42 -11.53
N GLY A 472 -6.41 17.57 -12.50
CA GLY A 472 -5.74 17.62 -13.81
C GLY A 472 -5.80 18.97 -14.49
N LYS A 473 -6.95 19.67 -14.35
CA LYS A 473 -7.16 21.01 -14.92
C LYS A 473 -6.35 22.10 -14.21
N LYS A 474 -5.80 21.83 -13.02
CA LYS A 474 -5.01 22.78 -12.22
C LYS A 474 -3.49 22.58 -12.35
N MET A 475 -3.04 21.46 -12.91
CA MET A 475 -1.61 21.15 -13.07
C MET A 475 -1.04 21.77 -14.34
N THR A 476 0.24 22.12 -14.33
CA THR A 476 0.93 22.68 -15.51
C THR A 476 2.41 22.27 -15.54
N PRO A 477 2.81 21.30 -16.39
CA PRO A 477 1.95 20.31 -17.06
C PRO A 477 1.52 19.18 -16.09
N PRO A 478 0.35 18.54 -16.32
CA PRO A 478 0.02 17.30 -15.60
C PRO A 478 0.99 16.17 -15.99
N PRO A 479 1.32 15.25 -15.05
CA PRO A 479 2.09 14.05 -15.38
C PRO A 479 1.38 13.21 -16.46
N LYS A 480 2.17 12.58 -17.35
CA LYS A 480 1.61 11.63 -18.31
C LYS A 480 1.16 10.36 -17.59
N ILE A 481 0.05 9.78 -18.03
CA ILE A 481 -0.52 8.57 -17.44
C ILE A 481 -0.27 7.39 -18.38
N PHE A 482 0.20 6.29 -17.82
CA PHE A 482 0.48 5.05 -18.53
C PHE A 482 -0.27 3.89 -17.90
N ASN A 483 -0.49 2.85 -18.68
CA ASN A 483 -0.91 1.55 -18.19
C ASN A 483 0.13 0.51 -18.59
N VAL A 484 0.42 -0.42 -17.68
CA VAL A 484 1.37 -1.52 -17.91
C VAL A 484 0.77 -2.87 -17.55
N ASN A 485 1.21 -3.91 -18.26
CA ASN A 485 0.86 -5.29 -17.97
C ASN A 485 2.09 -6.21 -18.09
N TRP A 486 2.67 -6.56 -16.94
CA TRP A 486 3.81 -7.48 -16.85
C TRP A 486 3.43 -8.95 -17.08
N PHE A 487 2.13 -9.26 -17.12
CA PHE A 487 1.61 -10.59 -16.87
C PHE A 487 0.95 -11.24 -18.09
N ARG A 488 1.10 -10.63 -19.27
CA ARG A 488 0.57 -11.19 -20.52
C ARG A 488 1.19 -12.56 -20.77
N LYS A 489 0.35 -13.52 -21.15
CA LYS A 489 0.73 -14.90 -21.41
C LYS A 489 0.45 -15.32 -22.83
N ASP A 490 1.20 -16.31 -23.30
CA ASP A 490 0.96 -17.06 -24.52
C ASP A 490 1.15 -18.55 -24.20
N ASN A 491 0.14 -19.38 -24.50
CA ASN A 491 0.11 -20.82 -24.15
C ASN A 491 0.48 -21.15 -22.68
N GLY A 492 0.14 -20.25 -21.74
CA GLY A 492 0.39 -20.43 -20.31
C GLY A 492 1.69 -19.80 -19.79
N ASP A 493 2.63 -19.50 -20.69
CA ASP A 493 3.93 -18.90 -20.40
C ASP A 493 3.88 -17.37 -20.42
N PHE A 494 4.66 -16.73 -19.53
CA PHE A 494 4.77 -15.27 -19.54
C PHE A 494 5.59 -14.79 -20.73
N LEU A 495 5.01 -13.87 -21.51
CA LEU A 495 5.70 -13.26 -22.66
C LEU A 495 6.81 -12.29 -22.24
N TRP A 496 6.67 -11.68 -21.06
CA TRP A 496 7.61 -10.72 -20.49
C TRP A 496 8.29 -11.28 -19.24
N PRO A 497 9.63 -11.20 -19.11
CA PRO A 497 10.36 -11.74 -17.96
C PRO A 497 10.09 -11.02 -16.63
N GLY A 498 9.64 -9.76 -16.67
CA GLY A 498 9.30 -9.00 -15.46
C GLY A 498 10.51 -8.58 -14.62
N PHE A 499 10.26 -8.34 -13.32
CA PHE A 499 11.28 -7.98 -12.34
C PHE A 499 12.19 -6.81 -12.79
N GLY A 500 13.51 -6.99 -12.77
CA GLY A 500 14.47 -5.97 -13.19
C GLY A 500 14.27 -5.53 -14.63
N GLU A 501 13.84 -6.44 -15.52
CA GLU A 501 13.64 -6.12 -16.94
C GLU A 501 12.55 -5.06 -17.15
N ASN A 502 11.63 -4.88 -16.20
CA ASN A 502 10.63 -3.81 -16.23
C ASN A 502 11.24 -2.41 -16.37
N LEU A 503 12.51 -2.21 -15.98
CA LEU A 503 13.22 -0.95 -16.17
C LEU A 503 13.29 -0.52 -17.65
N ARG A 504 13.32 -1.47 -18.60
CA ARG A 504 13.30 -1.17 -20.04
C ARG A 504 12.00 -0.49 -20.49
N VAL A 505 10.89 -0.87 -19.85
CA VAL A 505 9.59 -0.23 -20.08
C VAL A 505 9.53 1.14 -19.42
N LEU A 506 10.12 1.27 -18.22
CA LEU A 506 10.21 2.55 -17.53
C LEU A 506 11.10 3.56 -18.28
N GLU A 507 12.19 3.09 -18.91
CA GLU A 507 13.03 3.90 -19.80
C GLU A 507 12.18 4.54 -20.91
N TRP A 508 11.40 3.73 -21.64
CA TRP A 508 10.49 4.24 -22.66
C TRP A 508 9.45 5.23 -22.11
N ILE A 509 8.85 4.93 -20.94
CA ILE A 509 7.91 5.84 -20.27
C ILE A 509 8.55 7.20 -19.99
N ILE A 510 9.79 7.22 -19.47
CA ILE A 510 10.53 8.44 -19.15
C ILE A 510 10.89 9.19 -20.44
N SER A 511 11.37 8.51 -21.48
CA SER A 511 11.64 9.11 -22.79
C SER A 511 10.37 9.73 -23.40
N ARG A 512 9.20 9.08 -23.26
CA ARG A 512 7.90 9.64 -23.65
C ARG A 512 7.56 10.89 -22.86
N CYS A 513 7.82 10.95 -21.56
CA CYS A 513 7.61 12.14 -20.73
C CYS A 513 8.49 13.32 -21.16
N LYS A 514 9.70 13.04 -21.65
CA LYS A 514 10.64 14.04 -22.18
C LYS A 514 10.40 14.40 -23.64
N ASN A 515 9.47 13.71 -24.32
CA ASN A 515 9.22 13.81 -25.76
C ASN A 515 10.46 13.46 -26.61
N GLU A 516 11.27 12.51 -26.16
CA GLU A 516 12.48 12.04 -26.84
C GLU A 516 12.19 10.90 -27.83
N VAL A 517 11.06 10.21 -27.67
CA VAL A 517 10.58 9.14 -28.55
C VAL A 517 9.12 9.35 -28.89
N GLU A 518 8.69 8.90 -30.07
CA GLU A 518 7.28 8.94 -30.49
C GLU A 518 6.49 7.73 -29.96
N GLY A 519 5.22 7.62 -30.32
CA GLY A 519 4.38 6.47 -29.97
C GLY A 519 3.34 6.19 -31.06
N VAL A 520 3.10 4.91 -31.31
CA VAL A 520 2.12 4.43 -32.28
C VAL A 520 0.71 4.65 -31.71
N LYS A 521 -0.07 5.51 -32.35
CA LYS A 521 -1.47 5.77 -31.95
C LYS A 521 -2.32 4.53 -32.25
N THR A 522 -3.03 4.05 -31.23
CA THR A 522 -3.96 2.90 -31.31
C THR A 522 -5.33 3.29 -30.74
N PRO A 523 -6.35 2.42 -30.76
CA PRO A 523 -7.64 2.70 -30.13
C PRO A 523 -7.59 2.93 -28.60
N ILE A 524 -6.55 2.48 -27.92
CA ILE A 524 -6.47 2.55 -26.44
C ILE A 524 -5.42 3.52 -25.91
N GLY A 525 -4.63 4.15 -26.79
CA GLY A 525 -3.53 5.01 -26.37
C GLY A 525 -2.35 4.97 -27.34
N TYR A 526 -1.20 5.47 -26.91
CA TYR A 526 0.06 5.37 -27.65
C TYR A 526 0.88 4.18 -27.16
N LEU A 527 1.30 3.31 -28.07
CA LEU A 527 2.19 2.18 -27.78
C LEU A 527 3.61 2.47 -28.29
N PRO A 528 4.65 1.83 -27.73
CA PRO A 528 5.99 1.87 -28.32
C PRO A 528 5.99 1.25 -29.73
N HIS A 529 6.93 1.67 -30.56
CA HIS A 529 7.35 0.87 -31.71
C HIS A 529 8.06 -0.40 -31.23
N GLU A 530 8.07 -1.46 -32.05
CA GLU A 530 8.69 -2.76 -31.69
C GLU A 530 10.18 -2.63 -31.26
N ASN A 531 10.88 -1.61 -31.76
CA ASN A 531 12.30 -1.37 -31.50
C ASN A 531 12.57 -0.29 -30.43
N ASP A 532 11.55 0.32 -29.84
CA ASP A 532 11.73 1.40 -28.86
C ASP A 532 12.16 0.89 -27.47
N ILE A 533 11.81 -0.35 -27.15
CA ILE A 533 12.20 -0.98 -25.89
C ILE A 533 13.64 -1.48 -26.04
N ASP A 534 14.56 -0.99 -25.20
CA ASP A 534 15.93 -1.45 -25.22
C ASP A 534 16.00 -2.95 -24.86
N MET A 535 16.41 -3.79 -25.81
CA MET A 535 16.58 -5.23 -25.63
C MET A 535 18.04 -5.64 -25.37
N THR A 536 18.94 -4.70 -25.11
CA THR A 536 20.37 -4.97 -24.86
C THR A 536 20.54 -5.98 -23.72
N GLY A 537 21.16 -7.12 -24.04
CA GLY A 537 21.40 -8.20 -23.08
C GLY A 537 20.20 -9.10 -22.79
N LEU A 538 19.02 -8.85 -23.40
CA LEU A 538 17.82 -9.67 -23.24
C LEU A 538 17.55 -10.46 -24.53
N ARG A 539 17.74 -11.77 -24.50
CA ARG A 539 17.39 -12.67 -25.62
C ARG A 539 15.89 -12.95 -25.56
N SER A 540 15.12 -12.36 -26.46
CA SER A 540 13.69 -12.65 -26.65
C SER A 540 13.37 -12.72 -28.15
N PRO A 541 12.55 -13.67 -28.62
CA PRO A 541 12.10 -13.69 -30.00
C PRO A 541 11.37 -12.39 -30.34
N ARG A 542 11.63 -11.79 -31.51
CA ARG A 542 10.92 -10.57 -31.97
C ARG A 542 9.40 -10.75 -31.97
N GLU A 543 8.93 -11.97 -32.22
CA GLU A 543 7.52 -12.35 -32.16
C GLU A 543 6.89 -12.07 -30.77
N HIS A 544 7.65 -12.23 -29.68
CA HIS A 544 7.15 -11.93 -28.34
C HIS A 544 6.82 -10.44 -28.19
N MET A 545 7.66 -9.54 -28.73
CA MET A 545 7.40 -8.10 -28.65
C MET A 545 6.12 -7.73 -29.42
N ARG A 546 5.91 -8.32 -30.61
CA ARG A 546 4.67 -8.15 -31.37
C ARG A 546 3.46 -8.60 -30.57
N LYS A 547 3.52 -9.78 -29.97
CA LYS A 547 2.44 -10.31 -29.12
C LYS A 547 2.23 -9.43 -27.89
N LEU A 548 3.29 -8.92 -27.26
CA LEU A 548 3.23 -8.03 -26.11
C LEU A 548 2.53 -6.71 -26.43
N LEU A 549 2.70 -6.18 -27.64
CA LEU A 549 2.13 -4.92 -28.10
C LEU A 549 0.81 -5.06 -28.88
N ALA A 550 0.34 -6.29 -29.13
CA ALA A 550 -0.85 -6.54 -29.93
C ALA A 550 -2.14 -6.07 -29.26
N ILE A 551 -3.01 -5.44 -30.05
CA ILE A 551 -4.37 -4.99 -29.67
C ILE A 551 -5.40 -5.80 -30.47
N ASN A 552 -6.20 -6.61 -29.78
CA ASN A 552 -7.31 -7.33 -30.39
C ASN A 552 -8.61 -6.52 -30.24
N HIS A 553 -9.14 -6.02 -31.36
CA HIS A 553 -10.35 -5.19 -31.35
C HIS A 553 -11.57 -5.92 -30.80
N LYS A 554 -11.69 -7.24 -31.01
CA LYS A 554 -12.82 -8.02 -30.49
C LYS A 554 -12.78 -8.05 -28.96
N ASP A 555 -11.65 -8.47 -28.39
CA ASP A 555 -11.48 -8.58 -26.94
C ASP A 555 -11.66 -7.22 -26.24
N TRP A 556 -11.23 -6.12 -26.88
CA TRP A 556 -11.41 -4.78 -26.35
C TRP A 556 -12.86 -4.26 -26.43
N ARG A 557 -13.69 -4.76 -27.34
CA ARG A 557 -15.13 -4.47 -27.34
C ARG A 557 -15.83 -5.17 -26.19
N GLU A 558 -15.49 -6.44 -25.93
CA GLU A 558 -15.99 -7.18 -24.76
C GLU A 558 -15.55 -6.49 -23.45
N GLU A 559 -14.31 -5.98 -23.38
CA GLU A 559 -13.85 -5.17 -22.25
C GLU A 559 -14.66 -3.87 -22.10
N ALA A 560 -15.00 -3.18 -23.19
CA ALA A 560 -15.79 -1.95 -23.15
C ALA A 560 -17.21 -2.20 -22.59
N GLU A 561 -17.85 -3.31 -22.97
CA GLU A 561 -19.14 -3.74 -22.41
C GLU A 561 -19.02 -3.97 -20.89
N SER A 562 -18.00 -4.71 -20.46
CA SER A 562 -17.72 -4.94 -19.03
C SER A 562 -17.44 -3.64 -18.26
N ILE A 563 -16.77 -2.66 -18.88
CA ILE A 563 -16.58 -1.32 -18.29
C ILE A 563 -17.93 -0.61 -18.13
N GLY A 564 -18.80 -0.69 -19.13
CA GLY A 564 -20.16 -0.13 -19.07
C GLY A 564 -20.98 -0.71 -17.92
N GLU A 565 -20.95 -2.03 -17.72
CA GLU A 565 -21.61 -2.70 -16.59
C GLU A 565 -21.07 -2.21 -15.24
N PHE A 566 -19.75 -2.10 -15.10
CA PHE A 566 -19.13 -1.57 -13.89
C PHE A 566 -19.56 -0.11 -13.63
N PHE A 567 -19.58 0.72 -14.66
CA PHE A 567 -19.98 2.12 -14.56
C PHE A 567 -21.45 2.31 -14.18
N ASN A 568 -22.34 1.39 -14.56
CA ASN A 568 -23.74 1.42 -14.14
C ASN A 568 -23.90 1.36 -12.62
N SER A 569 -22.97 0.74 -11.89
CA SER A 569 -23.01 0.66 -10.41
C SER A 569 -22.93 2.03 -9.70
N PHE A 570 -22.40 3.05 -10.38
CA PHE A 570 -22.29 4.42 -9.85
C PHE A 570 -23.52 5.29 -10.14
N GLY A 571 -24.42 4.84 -11.02
CA GLY A 571 -25.63 5.58 -11.40
C GLY A 571 -25.34 7.04 -11.76
N LYS A 572 -26.04 7.97 -11.11
CA LYS A 572 -25.89 9.43 -11.34
C LYS A 572 -24.60 10.04 -10.80
N ASP A 573 -23.87 9.33 -9.94
CA ASP A 573 -22.65 9.86 -9.33
C ASP A 573 -21.44 9.77 -10.29
N LEU A 574 -21.52 8.92 -11.33
CA LEU A 574 -20.48 8.78 -12.34
C LEU A 574 -20.27 10.11 -13.10
N PRO A 575 -19.03 10.61 -13.21
CA PRO A 575 -18.73 11.79 -14.04
C PRO A 575 -19.08 11.54 -15.51
N LYS A 576 -19.60 12.57 -16.20
CA LYS A 576 -19.96 12.48 -17.62
C LYS A 576 -18.74 12.17 -18.49
N GLU A 577 -17.58 12.68 -18.09
CA GLU A 577 -16.28 12.45 -18.72
C GLU A 577 -15.94 10.95 -18.82
N MET A 578 -16.27 10.14 -17.81
CA MET A 578 -16.02 8.69 -17.85
C MET A 578 -16.87 8.00 -18.91
N LYS A 579 -18.14 8.40 -19.03
CA LYS A 579 -19.03 7.90 -20.10
C LYS A 579 -18.58 8.37 -21.48
N HIS A 580 -18.07 9.59 -21.60
CA HIS A 580 -17.51 10.10 -22.85
C HIS A 580 -16.28 9.29 -23.29
N GLU A 581 -15.36 8.97 -22.38
CA GLU A 581 -14.19 8.15 -22.70
C GLU A 581 -14.56 6.71 -23.09
N LEU A 582 -15.57 6.12 -22.45
CA LEU A 582 -16.11 4.80 -22.84
C LEU A 582 -16.67 4.83 -24.27
N ASN A 583 -17.56 5.80 -24.58
CA ASN A 583 -18.12 5.94 -25.93
C ASN A 583 -17.02 6.22 -26.97
N ALA A 584 -15.98 6.98 -26.60
CA ALA A 584 -14.86 7.28 -27.46
C ALA A 584 -14.00 6.03 -27.72
N LEU A 585 -13.79 5.17 -26.72
CA LEU A 585 -13.14 3.87 -26.88
C LEU A 585 -13.92 2.98 -27.85
N GLU A 586 -15.22 2.82 -27.65
CA GLU A 586 -16.09 2.04 -28.54
C GLU A 586 -16.01 2.54 -29.99
N LYS A 587 -16.02 3.87 -30.19
CA LYS A 587 -15.90 4.46 -31.53
C LYS A 587 -14.54 4.17 -32.18
N ARG A 588 -13.44 4.18 -31.42
CA ARG A 588 -12.10 3.87 -31.94
C ARG A 588 -11.87 2.38 -32.22
N LEU A 589 -12.69 1.51 -31.64
CA LEU A 589 -12.64 0.05 -31.84
C LEU A 589 -13.48 -0.44 -33.02
N ARG A 590 -14.39 0.40 -33.54
CA ARG A 590 -15.11 0.18 -34.81
C ARG A 590 -14.15 0.38 -35.97
#